data_AF-A0A2A2VFA6-F1
#
_entry.id   AF-A0A2A2VFA6-F1
#
_cell.length_a   1.000
_cell.length_b   1.000
_cell.length_c   1.000
_cell.angle_alpha   90.00
_cell.angle_beta   90.00
_cell.angle_gamma   90.00
#
_symmetry.space_group_name_H-M   'P 1'
#
loop_
_entity.id
_entity.type
_entity.pdbx_description
1 polymer ?
#
loop_
_entity_poly.entity_id
_entity_poly.type
_entity_poly.pdbx_seq_one_letter_code
_entity_poly.pdbx_strand_id
1 'polypeptide(L)'
;MGFYQTEPFKTAKASFIYGPDGFGLFLVEVQGDAPNFTTGITLVRDPHWVGGLKIDVMGWTGPLGDGSTPYTVKGSFPGHYVPQIVVSGSNSTRLIPVKAIPAEEADDYVRQSAK
;
A
#
# COMPACT_ATOMS: atom_id res chain seq x y z
N MET A 1 -5.78 -1.87 25.71
CA MET A 1 -5.95 -2.78 24.55
C MET A 1 -5.93 -1.91 23.31
N GLY A 2 -5.09 -2.24 22.33
CA GLY A 2 -5.08 -1.51 21.05
C GLY A 2 -6.21 -1.98 20.13
N PHE A 3 -6.59 -1.15 19.17
CA PHE A 3 -7.63 -1.45 18.18
C PHE A 3 -7.00 -1.58 16.80
N TYR A 4 -7.40 -2.60 16.05
CA TYR A 4 -7.01 -2.75 14.65
C TYR A 4 -7.94 -1.94 13.77
N GLN A 5 -7.40 -0.94 13.09
CA GLN A 5 -8.20 0.00 12.30
C GLN A 5 -7.42 0.51 11.09
N THR A 6 -8.10 1.28 10.25
CA THR A 6 -7.45 1.96 9.13
C THR A 6 -6.62 3.12 9.63
N GLU A 7 -5.42 3.26 9.07
CA GLU A 7 -4.50 4.34 9.39
C GLU A 7 -4.55 5.43 8.33
N PRO A 8 -4.40 6.71 8.71
CA PRO A 8 -4.42 7.80 7.76
C PRO A 8 -3.14 7.77 6.93
N PHE A 9 -3.23 8.12 5.64
CA PHE A 9 -2.07 8.25 4.76
C PHE A 9 -2.04 9.59 4.04
N LYS A 10 -0.84 10.06 3.67
CA LYS A 10 -0.63 11.31 2.93
C LYS A 10 -0.36 11.04 1.46
N THR A 11 0.53 10.08 1.19
CA THR A 11 1.03 9.77 -0.14
C THR A 11 1.00 8.27 -0.36
N ALA A 12 0.62 7.84 -1.56
CA ALA A 12 0.71 6.46 -1.98
C ALA A 12 1.30 6.38 -3.39
N LYS A 13 2.13 5.38 -3.64
CA LYS A 13 2.73 5.07 -4.93
C LYS A 13 2.44 3.61 -5.25
N ALA A 14 2.13 3.36 -6.51
CA ALA A 14 1.89 2.02 -7.00
C ALA A 14 2.72 1.81 -8.27
N SER A 15 3.44 0.69 -8.30
CA SER A 15 4.18 0.23 -9.47
C SER A 15 3.76 -1.20 -9.79
N PHE A 16 3.81 -1.59 -11.06
CA PHE A 16 3.51 -2.95 -11.47
C PHE A 16 4.66 -3.53 -12.28
N ILE A 17 5.12 -4.70 -11.87
CA ILE A 17 6.13 -5.47 -12.59
C ILE A 17 5.41 -6.55 -13.39
N TYR A 18 5.59 -6.55 -14.70
CA TYR A 18 5.05 -7.59 -15.57
C TYR A 18 5.76 -8.92 -15.33
N GLY A 19 4.96 -9.96 -15.06
CA GLY A 19 5.40 -11.35 -15.16
C GLY A 19 4.91 -11.99 -16.47
N PRO A 20 5.15 -13.30 -16.63
CA PRO A 20 4.64 -14.06 -17.77
C PRO A 20 3.11 -14.01 -17.83
N ASP A 21 2.56 -14.08 -19.04
CA ASP A 21 1.11 -14.19 -19.29
C ASP A 21 0.24 -13.01 -18.80
N GLY A 22 0.85 -11.83 -18.62
CA GLY A 22 0.12 -10.61 -18.19
C GLY A 22 -0.29 -10.60 -16.72
N PHE A 23 0.14 -11.61 -15.96
CA PHE A 23 0.08 -11.64 -14.51
C PHE A 23 1.39 -11.09 -13.95
N GLY A 24 1.33 -10.35 -12.85
CA GLY A 24 2.51 -9.70 -12.30
C GLY A 24 2.34 -9.30 -10.86
N LEU A 25 3.19 -8.39 -10.41
CA LEU A 25 3.27 -7.97 -9.02
C LEU A 25 3.07 -6.46 -8.90
N PHE A 26 2.07 -6.05 -8.13
CA PHE A 26 1.95 -4.67 -7.67
C PHE A 26 2.88 -4.45 -6.49
N LEU A 27 3.72 -3.43 -6.57
CA LEU A 27 4.50 -2.90 -5.47
C LEU A 27 3.82 -1.60 -5.03
N VAL A 28 3.29 -1.60 -3.81
CA VAL A 28 2.57 -0.47 -3.24
C VAL A 28 3.38 0.07 -2.07
N GLU A 29 3.65 1.37 -2.09
CA GLU A 29 4.30 2.09 -1.00
C GLU A 29 3.36 3.18 -0.52
N VAL A 30 3.12 3.23 0.79
CA VAL A 30 2.26 4.22 1.42
C VAL A 30 3.04 4.93 2.52
N GLN A 31 2.90 6.24 2.55
CA GLN A 31 3.49 7.13 3.54
C GLN A 31 2.40 7.96 4.20
N GLY A 32 2.47 8.10 5.51
CA GLY A 32 1.46 8.81 6.30
C GLY A 32 1.97 9.16 7.68
N ASP A 33 1.06 9.71 8.49
CA ASP A 33 1.31 9.99 9.91
C ASP A 33 0.23 9.30 10.72
N ALA A 34 0.57 8.16 11.31
CA ALA A 34 -0.36 7.40 12.12
C ALA A 34 -0.46 8.03 13.52
N PRO A 35 -1.58 7.86 14.25
CA PRO A 35 -1.66 8.27 15.65
C PRO A 35 -0.52 7.67 16.48
N ASN A 36 -0.13 8.36 17.55
CA ASN A 36 0.86 7.83 18.47
C ASN A 36 0.46 6.46 19.03
N PHE A 37 1.45 5.64 19.35
CA PHE A 37 1.28 4.24 19.78
C PHE A 37 0.66 3.33 18.70
N THR A 38 0.70 3.72 17.43
CA THR A 38 0.37 2.83 16.32
C THR A 38 1.53 1.90 15.99
N THR A 39 1.24 0.61 15.88
CA THR A 39 2.22 -0.43 15.54
C THR A 39 1.64 -1.39 14.51
N GLY A 40 2.50 -2.19 13.87
CA GLY A 40 2.05 -3.20 12.90
C GLY A 40 1.33 -2.62 11.68
N ILE A 41 1.74 -1.42 11.23
CA ILE A 41 1.16 -0.81 10.03
C ILE A 41 1.48 -1.70 8.83
N THR A 42 0.44 -2.12 8.13
CA THR A 42 0.48 -3.10 7.05
C THR A 42 -0.50 -2.70 5.96
N LEU A 43 -0.18 -3.13 4.74
CA LEU A 43 -1.08 -2.99 3.60
C LEU A 43 -1.85 -4.30 3.44
N VAL A 44 -3.18 -4.21 3.43
CA VAL A 44 -4.07 -5.37 3.35
C VAL A 44 -4.92 -5.25 2.10
N ARG A 45 -4.98 -6.31 1.30
CA ARG A 45 -5.89 -6.36 0.15
C ARG A 45 -7.33 -6.56 0.63
N ASP A 46 -8.26 -5.76 0.12
CA ASP A 46 -9.70 -5.97 0.33
C ASP A 46 -10.18 -7.14 -0.55
N PRO A 47 -10.62 -8.27 0.03
CA PRO A 47 -11.06 -9.44 -0.73
C PRO A 47 -12.45 -9.26 -1.36
N HIS A 48 -13.25 -8.29 -0.88
CA HIS A 48 -14.61 -8.05 -1.37
C HIS A 48 -14.66 -7.00 -2.48
N TRP A 49 -13.53 -6.34 -2.77
CA TRP A 49 -13.46 -5.36 -3.86
C TRP A 49 -13.48 -6.04 -5.23
N VAL A 50 -14.41 -5.61 -6.08
CA VAL A 50 -14.57 -6.08 -7.46
C VAL A 50 -14.16 -4.94 -8.40
N GLY A 51 -13.33 -5.25 -9.41
CA GLY A 51 -12.90 -4.26 -10.42
C GLY A 51 -11.44 -3.81 -10.32
N GLY A 52 -10.58 -4.54 -9.61
CA GLY A 52 -9.14 -4.28 -9.58
C GLY A 52 -8.51 -4.65 -8.25
N LEU A 53 -7.53 -3.85 -7.84
CA LEU A 53 -6.87 -3.97 -6.54
C LEU A 53 -7.27 -2.80 -5.64
N LYS A 54 -7.82 -3.13 -4.47
CA LYS A 54 -8.01 -2.19 -3.38
C LYS A 54 -7.15 -2.61 -2.19
N ILE A 55 -6.40 -1.65 -1.66
CA ILE A 55 -5.49 -1.82 -0.54
C ILE A 55 -5.93 -0.91 0.61
N ASP A 56 -6.17 -1.51 1.77
CA ASP A 56 -6.43 -0.82 3.01
C ASP A 56 -5.12 -0.69 3.80
N VAL A 57 -4.87 0.52 4.31
CA VAL A 57 -3.74 0.81 5.20
C VAL A 57 -4.21 0.53 6.61
N MET A 58 -3.73 -0.55 7.23
CA MET A 58 -4.22 -1.03 8.51
C MET A 58 -3.13 -1.02 9.57
N GLY A 59 -3.49 -0.77 10.83
CA GLY A 59 -2.54 -0.74 11.94
C GLY A 59 -3.23 -1.02 13.27
N TRP A 60 -2.41 -1.34 14.29
CA TRP A 60 -2.85 -1.46 15.68
C TRP A 60 -2.56 -0.18 16.41
N THR A 61 -3.58 0.63 16.66
CA THR A 61 -3.45 1.86 17.44
C THR A 61 -3.60 1.56 18.93
N GLY A 62 -2.62 1.97 19.74
CA GLY A 62 -2.64 1.88 21.20
C GLY A 62 -3.61 2.86 21.88
N PRO A 63 -3.43 3.13 23.19
CA PRO A 63 -4.24 4.12 23.91
C PRO A 63 -4.26 5.47 23.19
N LEU A 64 -5.40 6.18 23.26
CA LEU A 64 -5.52 7.52 22.72
C LEU A 64 -4.48 8.43 23.38
N GLY A 65 -3.60 8.99 22.56
CA GLY A 65 -2.60 9.96 22.97
C GLY A 65 -2.47 11.02 21.89
N ASP A 66 -2.11 12.23 22.29
CA ASP A 66 -1.94 13.33 21.36
C ASP A 66 -0.72 13.11 20.46
N GLY A 67 -0.83 13.57 19.21
CA GLY A 67 0.23 13.55 18.22
C GLY A 67 0.19 12.37 17.24
N SER A 68 1.07 12.45 16.24
CA SER A 68 1.19 11.47 15.17
C SER A 68 2.66 11.16 14.89
N THR A 69 2.95 9.91 14.51
CA THR A 69 4.28 9.46 14.12
C THR A 69 4.30 9.15 12.62
N PRO A 70 5.26 9.69 11.85
CA PRO A 70 5.38 9.40 10.43
C PRO A 70 5.74 7.93 10.21
N TYR A 71 5.17 7.32 9.17
CA TYR A 71 5.48 5.96 8.77
C TYR A 71 5.62 5.82 7.26
N THR A 72 6.33 4.77 6.86
CA THR A 72 6.38 4.29 5.48
C THR A 72 6.19 2.79 5.51
N VAL A 73 5.24 2.29 4.74
CA VAL A 73 4.96 0.86 4.62
C VAL A 73 4.96 0.46 3.15
N LYS A 74 5.57 -0.67 2.86
CA LYS A 74 5.61 -1.28 1.53
C LYS A 74 4.87 -2.61 1.58
N GLY A 75 4.18 -2.94 0.51
CA GLY A 75 3.47 -4.21 0.35
C GLY A 75 3.49 -4.65 -1.11
N SER A 76 3.47 -5.96 -1.33
CA SER A 76 3.43 -6.54 -2.66
C SER A 76 2.17 -7.40 -2.83
N PHE A 77 1.52 -7.26 -3.97
CA PHE A 77 0.24 -7.91 -4.25
C PHE A 77 0.24 -8.50 -5.65
N PRO A 78 0.03 -9.81 -5.81
CA PRO A 78 -0.03 -10.43 -7.13
C PRO A 78 -1.38 -10.15 -7.80
N GLY A 79 -1.37 -9.98 -9.12
CA GLY A 79 -2.60 -9.73 -9.89
C GLY A 79 -2.35 -9.43 -11.36
N HIS A 80 -3.45 -9.20 -12.08
CA HIS A 80 -3.41 -8.69 -13.46
C HIS A 80 -3.22 -7.18 -13.47
N TYR A 81 -2.50 -6.68 -14.47
CA TYR A 81 -2.27 -5.24 -14.62
C TYR A 81 -3.61 -4.48 -14.69
N VAL A 82 -3.72 -3.46 -13.85
CA VAL A 82 -4.75 -2.42 -13.92
C VAL A 82 -4.05 -1.07 -13.88
N PRO A 83 -4.52 -0.07 -14.64
CA PRO A 83 -3.85 1.22 -14.73
C PRO A 83 -3.96 2.04 -13.43
N GLN A 84 -4.89 1.68 -12.54
CA GLN A 84 -5.14 2.36 -11.28
C GLN A 84 -5.52 1.35 -10.20
N ILE A 85 -5.10 1.61 -8.97
CA ILE A 85 -5.52 0.88 -7.78
C ILE A 85 -6.17 1.81 -6.77
N VAL A 86 -6.98 1.27 -5.87
CA VAL A 86 -7.59 2.04 -4.78
C VAL A 86 -6.74 1.86 -3.53
N VAL A 87 -6.34 2.96 -2.88
CA VAL A 87 -5.74 2.93 -1.54
C VAL A 87 -6.67 3.64 -0.57
N SER A 88 -7.01 2.96 0.53
CA SER A 88 -7.92 3.47 1.55
C SER A 88 -7.23 3.55 2.90
N GLY A 89 -7.35 4.70 3.55
CA GLY A 89 -6.98 4.93 4.94
C GLY A 89 -8.11 5.63 5.67
N SER A 90 -7.97 5.85 6.97
CA SER A 90 -9.03 6.46 7.78
C SER A 90 -9.35 7.91 7.39
N ASN A 91 -8.42 8.61 6.75
CA ASN A 91 -8.60 9.99 6.32
C ASN A 91 -9.10 10.15 4.88
N SER A 92 -8.81 9.19 3.99
CA SER A 92 -9.23 9.29 2.57
C SER A 92 -9.12 7.94 1.85
N THR A 93 -9.90 7.82 0.78
CA THR A 93 -9.76 6.76 -0.23
C THR A 93 -9.39 7.41 -1.55
N ARG A 94 -8.30 6.97 -2.19
CA ARG A 94 -7.77 7.57 -3.41
C ARG A 94 -7.46 6.54 -4.49
N LEU A 95 -7.69 6.93 -5.74
CA LEU A 95 -7.21 6.21 -6.91
C LEU A 95 -5.75 6.58 -7.15
N ILE A 96 -4.88 5.57 -7.17
CA ILE A 96 -3.44 5.72 -7.36
C ILE A 96 -3.10 5.18 -8.75
N PRO A 97 -2.54 6.01 -9.65
CA PRO A 97 -2.09 5.54 -10.95
C PRO A 97 -0.92 4.58 -10.78
N VAL A 98 -0.98 3.48 -11.53
CA VAL A 98 0.02 2.42 -11.47
C VAL A 98 1.09 2.71 -12.52
N LYS A 99 2.33 2.87 -12.07
CA LYS A 99 3.48 2.94 -12.96
C LYS A 99 3.84 1.53 -13.43
N ALA A 100 3.59 1.24 -14.70
CA ALA A 100 4.05 0.03 -15.35
C ALA A 100 5.59 0.03 -15.45
N ILE A 101 6.22 -1.04 -14.99
CA ILE A 101 7.67 -1.26 -15.06
C ILE A 101 7.93 -2.39 -16.05
N PRO A 102 8.67 -2.14 -17.15
CA PRO A 102 9.06 -3.17 -18.09
C PRO A 102 9.81 -4.31 -17.38
N ALA A 103 9.64 -5.55 -17.86
CA ALA A 103 10.30 -6.71 -17.27
C ALA A 103 11.84 -6.58 -17.26
N GLU A 104 12.41 -5.87 -18.24
CA GLU A 104 13.85 -5.59 -18.36
C GLU A 104 14.39 -4.71 -17.23
N GLU A 105 13.57 -3.82 -16.66
CA GLU A 105 13.94 -2.90 -15.58
C GLU A 105 13.52 -3.43 -14.19
N ALA A 106 12.84 -4.57 -14.15
CA ALA A 106 12.23 -5.11 -12.93
C ALA A 106 13.27 -5.44 -11.85
N ASP A 107 14.37 -6.11 -12.22
CA ASP A 107 15.40 -6.55 -11.28
C ASP A 107 16.08 -5.37 -10.59
N ASP A 108 16.42 -4.32 -11.35
CA ASP A 108 17.04 -3.12 -10.80
C ASP A 108 16.05 -2.33 -9.94
N TYR A 109 14.79 -2.25 -10.35
CA TYR A 109 13.75 -1.58 -9.55
C TYR A 109 13.51 -2.29 -8.21
N VAL A 110 13.43 -3.62 -8.19
CA VAL A 110 13.26 -4.40 -6.96
C VAL A 110 14.47 -4.19 -6.04
N ARG A 111 15.69 -4.20 -6.58
CA ARG A 111 16.91 -3.94 -5.81
C ARG A 111 16.93 -2.54 -5.20
N GLN A 112 16.47 -1.52 -5.93
CA GLN A 112 16.37 -0.16 -5.41
C GLN A 112 15.26 -0.03 -4.37
N SER A 113 14.14 -0.73 -4.55
CA SER A 113 12.98 -0.67 -3.67
C SER A 113 13.16 -1.48 -2.38
N ALA A 114 14.11 -2.41 -2.34
CA ALA A 114 14.46 -3.24 -1.18
C ALA A 114 15.47 -2.56 -0.22
N LYS A 115 16.07 -1.44 -0.61
CA LYS A 115 16.83 -0.55 0.29
C LYS A 115 15.89 0.37 1.07
#